data_AF-A0A673L7Q4-F1
#
_entry.id   AF-A0A673L7Q4-F1
#
_cell.length_a   1.000
_cell.length_b   1.000
_cell.length_c   1.000
_cell.angle_alpha   90.00
_cell.angle_beta   90.00
_cell.angle_gamma   90.00
#
_symmetry.space_group_name_H-M   'P 1'
#
loop_
_entity.id
_entity.type
_entity.pdbx_description
1 polymer ?
#
loop_
_entity_poly.entity_id
_entity_poly.type
_entity_poly.pdbx_seq_one_letter_code
_entity_poly.pdbx_strand_id
1 'polypeptide(L)'
;TAARVFPSIAANTFDLVCLSLIVCTKVRLNTFKETDKMSELTQTQFESSDDELPEEVAFDASKSAALKSVKDALDAAKREKNLLKEKRRKRQQLFQEQKKRKLLPQELLEEFDTEPQNLPVSYRVMRIKDESAAKSLQQRAMDFVQSRLYGSGTKRTTNAELLSLKKKRGPSQGAAVEFANKKLGAYKKARITRSNKRFIRQQKLIPY
;
A
#
# COMPACT_ATOMS: atom_id res chain seq x y z
N THR A 1 -18.38 -40.80 14.60
CA THR A 1 -18.31 -39.99 13.37
C THR A 1 -17.58 -38.70 13.72
N ALA A 2 -16.43 -38.44 13.08
CA ALA A 2 -15.38 -37.55 13.57
C ALA A 2 -15.74 -36.05 13.57
N ALA A 3 -15.48 -35.36 14.69
CA ALA A 3 -15.56 -33.91 14.81
C ALA A 3 -14.29 -33.25 14.24
N ARG A 4 -14.43 -32.39 13.24
CA ARG A 4 -13.34 -31.55 12.72
C ARG A 4 -13.22 -30.29 13.58
N VAL A 5 -12.14 -30.18 14.33
CA VAL A 5 -11.72 -28.95 15.00
C VAL A 5 -11.08 -28.04 13.95
N PHE A 6 -11.66 -26.86 13.72
CA PHE A 6 -11.04 -25.81 12.90
C PHE A 6 -10.14 -24.94 13.80
N PRO A 7 -8.88 -24.69 13.44
CA PRO A 7 -8.05 -23.74 14.18
C PRO A 7 -8.47 -22.30 13.85
N SER A 8 -8.81 -21.53 14.89
CA SER A 8 -9.04 -20.10 14.81
C SER A 8 -7.70 -19.37 14.62
N ILE A 9 -7.36 -19.06 13.36
CA ILE A 9 -6.20 -18.22 13.04
C ILE A 9 -6.61 -16.76 13.26
N ALA A 10 -6.27 -16.21 14.42
CA ALA A 10 -6.33 -14.77 14.67
C ALA A 10 -5.22 -14.07 13.86
N ALA A 11 -5.51 -13.72 12.61
CA ALA A 11 -4.61 -12.93 11.79
C ALA A 11 -4.61 -11.48 12.28
N ASN A 12 -3.50 -11.07 12.92
CA ASN A 12 -3.27 -9.69 13.33
C ASN A 12 -3.22 -8.79 12.07
N THR A 13 -3.94 -7.67 12.11
CA THR A 13 -4.04 -6.71 11.00
C THR A 13 -2.69 -6.15 10.54
N PHE A 14 -1.67 -6.21 11.39
CA PHE A 14 -0.30 -5.83 11.05
C PHE A 14 0.37 -6.80 10.06
N ASP A 15 0.07 -8.10 10.16
CA ASP A 15 0.62 -9.12 9.27
C ASP A 15 0.03 -9.05 7.86
N LEU A 16 -1.26 -8.70 7.75
CA LEU A 16 -1.93 -8.51 6.45
C LEU A 16 -1.34 -7.31 5.67
N VAL A 17 -1.00 -6.22 6.35
CA VAL A 17 -0.36 -5.05 5.72
C VAL A 17 1.06 -5.38 5.29
N CYS A 18 1.83 -6.08 6.13
CA CYS A 18 3.16 -6.57 5.78
C CYS A 18 3.13 -7.54 4.58
N LEU A 19 2.21 -8.50 4.56
CA LEU A 19 2.06 -9.44 3.46
C LEU A 19 1.67 -8.72 2.16
N SER A 20 0.76 -7.73 2.21
CA SER A 20 0.37 -6.95 1.02
C SER A 20 1.55 -6.15 0.42
N LEU A 21 2.38 -5.54 1.27
CA LEU A 21 3.58 -4.81 0.86
C LEU A 21 4.65 -5.75 0.30
N ILE A 22 4.83 -6.92 0.91
CA ILE A 22 5.75 -7.96 0.43
C ILE A 22 5.31 -8.48 -0.94
N VAL A 23 4.03 -8.78 -1.13
CA VAL A 23 3.48 -9.25 -2.43
C VAL A 23 3.64 -8.16 -3.50
N CYS A 24 3.34 -6.90 -3.20
CA CYS A 24 3.52 -5.80 -4.14
C CYS A 24 5.00 -5.60 -4.54
N THR A 25 5.95 -5.73 -3.60
CA THR A 25 7.38 -5.66 -3.93
C THR A 25 7.87 -6.86 -4.74
N LYS A 26 7.33 -8.06 -4.50
CA LYS A 26 7.66 -9.28 -5.24
C LYS A 26 7.19 -9.20 -6.71
N VAL A 27 5.98 -8.71 -6.96
CA VAL A 27 5.45 -8.48 -8.31
C VAL A 27 6.32 -7.44 -9.06
N ARG A 28 6.69 -6.33 -8.40
CA ARG A 28 7.53 -5.28 -9.01
C ARG A 28 8.97 -5.72 -9.30
N LEU A 29 9.52 -6.64 -8.50
CA LEU A 29 10.84 -7.23 -8.76
C LEU A 29 10.80 -8.26 -9.90
N ASN A 30 9.69 -8.97 -10.09
CA ASN A 30 9.52 -9.90 -11.22
C ASN A 30 9.44 -9.15 -12.56
N THR A 31 8.70 -8.03 -12.62
CA THR A 31 8.63 -7.21 -13.84
C THR A 31 9.96 -6.56 -14.22
N PHE A 32 10.85 -6.29 -13.25
CA PHE A 32 12.20 -5.77 -13.51
C PHE A 32 13.17 -6.86 -14.01
N LYS A 33 12.98 -8.12 -13.58
CA LYS A 33 13.79 -9.26 -14.07
C LYS A 33 13.42 -9.68 -15.49
N GLU A 34 12.18 -9.45 -15.92
CA GLU A 34 11.77 -9.70 -17.31
C GLU A 34 12.37 -8.68 -18.29
N THR A 35 12.58 -7.42 -17.88
CA THR A 35 13.21 -6.41 -18.74
C THR A 35 14.71 -6.63 -18.95
N ASP A 36 15.42 -7.15 -17.95
CA ASP A 36 16.86 -7.48 -18.08
C ASP A 36 17.09 -8.67 -19.05
N LYS A 37 16.18 -9.65 -19.08
CA LYS A 37 16.22 -10.79 -20.01
C LYS A 37 15.93 -10.39 -21.46
N MET A 38 15.10 -9.38 -21.67
CA MET A 38 14.76 -8.87 -23.01
C MET A 38 15.89 -8.02 -23.63
N SER A 39 16.75 -7.41 -22.81
CA SER A 39 17.93 -6.66 -23.30
C SER A 39 19.13 -7.55 -23.68
N GLU A 40 19.19 -8.78 -23.16
CA GLU A 40 20.27 -9.73 -23.46
C GLU A 40 20.08 -10.40 -24.84
N LEU A 41 18.83 -10.57 -25.29
CA LEU A 41 18.49 -11.12 -26.62
C LEU A 41 18.76 -10.16 -27.78
N THR A 42 18.83 -8.85 -27.52
CA THR A 42 19.15 -7.85 -28.54
C THR A 42 20.65 -7.68 -28.79
N GLN A 43 21.51 -8.34 -28.01
CA GLN A 43 22.96 -8.15 -28.08
C GLN A 43 23.68 -9.20 -28.95
N THR A 44 22.98 -10.24 -29.42
CA THR A 44 23.59 -11.39 -30.14
C THR A 44 23.22 -11.50 -31.62
N GLN A 45 22.55 -10.51 -32.23
CA GLN A 45 22.12 -10.57 -33.65
C GLN A 45 22.75 -9.52 -34.59
N PHE A 46 23.87 -8.89 -34.23
CA PHE A 46 24.61 -8.03 -35.16
C PHE A 46 26.09 -8.38 -35.18
N GLU A 47 26.42 -9.49 -35.85
CA GLU A 47 27.76 -9.79 -36.34
C GLU A 47 27.90 -9.36 -37.80
N SER A 48 28.99 -8.64 -38.08
CA SER A 48 29.84 -8.75 -39.27
C SER A 48 29.32 -8.28 -40.65
N SER A 49 29.76 -7.09 -41.09
CA SER A 49 30.43 -6.92 -42.40
C SER A 49 31.17 -5.57 -42.47
N ASP A 50 32.38 -5.63 -43.04
CA ASP A 50 33.47 -4.65 -43.16
C ASP A 50 33.39 -3.87 -44.49
N ASP A 51 33.63 -2.54 -44.51
CA ASP A 51 34.13 -1.77 -45.69
C ASP A 51 34.45 -0.28 -45.36
N GLU A 52 35.48 0.25 -46.05
CA GLU A 52 36.39 1.39 -45.82
C GLU A 52 35.88 2.82 -45.42
N LEU A 53 36.71 3.52 -44.63
CA LEU A 53 36.58 4.85 -43.97
C LEU A 53 36.31 6.08 -44.87
N PRO A 54 35.82 7.19 -44.26
CA PRO A 54 36.74 8.32 -44.04
C PRO A 54 36.66 8.95 -42.63
N GLU A 55 37.67 9.77 -42.33
CA GLU A 55 37.98 10.45 -41.06
C GLU A 55 36.83 11.35 -40.56
N GLU A 56 35.90 10.78 -39.78
CA GLU A 56 34.77 11.46 -39.16
C GLU A 56 34.72 11.15 -37.65
N VAL A 57 34.39 12.17 -36.85
CA VAL A 57 34.42 12.11 -35.38
C VAL A 57 33.62 10.91 -34.85
N ALA A 58 34.36 10.04 -34.14
CA ALA A 58 34.08 8.64 -33.83
C ALA A 58 32.69 8.34 -33.23
N PHE A 59 31.78 7.85 -34.06
CA PHE A 59 30.49 7.28 -33.65
C PHE A 59 30.67 6.15 -32.62
N ASP A 60 31.77 5.39 -32.70
CA ASP A 60 32.15 4.36 -31.73
C ASP A 60 32.60 4.91 -30.38
N ALA A 61 33.22 6.10 -30.35
CA ALA A 61 33.51 6.79 -29.10
C ALA A 61 32.20 7.21 -28.42
N SER A 62 31.21 7.68 -29.19
CA SER A 62 29.89 8.03 -28.68
C SER A 62 29.13 6.80 -28.15
N LYS A 63 29.18 5.68 -28.87
CA LYS A 63 28.57 4.41 -28.45
C LYS A 63 29.21 3.88 -27.15
N SER A 64 30.54 3.88 -27.08
CA SER A 64 31.26 3.42 -25.88
C SER A 64 31.08 4.36 -24.69
N ALA A 65 30.99 5.69 -24.91
CA ALA A 65 30.67 6.65 -23.86
C ALA A 65 29.25 6.46 -23.31
N ALA A 66 28.27 6.25 -24.19
CA ALA A 66 26.88 5.98 -23.78
C ALA A 66 26.78 4.68 -22.95
N LEU A 67 27.46 3.61 -23.38
CA LEU A 67 27.46 2.33 -22.65
C LEU A 67 28.14 2.44 -21.28
N LYS A 68 29.23 3.21 -21.17
CA LYS A 68 29.89 3.48 -19.89
C LYS A 68 28.98 4.28 -18.95
N SER A 69 28.35 5.34 -19.47
CA SER A 69 27.40 6.16 -18.70
C SER A 69 26.24 5.32 -18.12
N VAL A 70 25.67 4.40 -18.91
CA VAL A 70 24.63 3.49 -18.43
C VAL A 70 25.15 2.58 -17.31
N LYS A 71 26.34 1.99 -17.46
CA LYS A 71 26.95 1.14 -16.42
C LYS A 71 27.18 1.91 -15.13
N ASP A 72 27.75 3.11 -15.24
CA ASP A 72 28.03 3.98 -14.09
C ASP A 72 26.73 4.38 -13.37
N ALA A 73 25.67 4.68 -14.12
CA ALA A 73 24.36 4.99 -13.57
C ALA A 73 23.76 3.79 -12.81
N LEU A 74 23.89 2.57 -13.34
CA LEU A 74 23.42 1.36 -12.66
C LEU A 74 24.20 1.10 -11.37
N ASP A 75 25.51 1.28 -11.39
CA ASP A 75 26.35 1.06 -10.21
C ASP A 75 26.15 2.16 -9.15
N ALA A 76 25.92 3.41 -9.56
CA ALA A 76 25.49 4.48 -8.67
C ALA A 76 24.15 4.15 -7.98
N ALA A 77 23.15 3.68 -8.74
CA ALA A 77 21.86 3.27 -8.19
C ALA A 77 21.97 2.10 -7.20
N LYS A 78 22.84 1.12 -7.47
CA LYS A 78 23.13 0.02 -6.52
C LYS A 78 23.75 0.54 -5.21
N ARG A 79 24.72 1.45 -5.30
CA ARG A 79 25.36 2.08 -4.12
C ARG A 79 24.35 2.86 -3.28
N GLU A 80 23.52 3.68 -3.93
CA GLU A 80 22.48 4.47 -3.26
C GLU A 80 21.48 3.56 -2.52
N LYS A 81 21.04 2.47 -3.18
CA LYS A 81 20.16 1.46 -2.57
C LYS A 81 20.79 0.82 -1.32
N ASN A 82 22.09 0.56 -1.34
CA ASN A 82 22.80 -0.01 -0.18
C ASN A 82 22.88 1.01 0.97
N LEU A 83 23.21 2.27 0.68
CA LEU A 83 23.21 3.36 1.67
C LEU A 83 21.83 3.55 2.31
N LEU A 84 20.75 3.45 1.52
CA LEU A 84 19.38 3.52 2.04
C LEU A 84 19.04 2.35 2.97
N LYS A 85 19.48 1.14 2.63
CA LYS A 85 19.33 -0.05 3.50
C LYS A 85 20.09 0.12 4.81
N GLU A 86 21.32 0.63 4.77
CA GLU A 86 22.09 0.91 5.99
C GLU A 86 21.43 1.97 6.86
N LYS A 87 20.96 3.08 6.28
CA LYS A 87 20.19 4.11 7.00
C LYS A 87 18.94 3.52 7.65
N ARG A 88 18.24 2.59 6.97
CA ARG A 88 17.08 1.89 7.53
C ARG A 88 17.47 1.00 8.72
N ARG A 89 18.57 0.24 8.61
CA ARG A 89 19.09 -0.59 9.71
C ARG A 89 19.46 0.24 10.93
N LYS A 90 20.17 1.36 10.74
CA LYS A 90 20.54 2.29 11.82
C LYS A 90 19.31 2.85 12.55
N ARG A 91 18.28 3.29 11.81
CA ARG A 91 17.02 3.75 12.41
C ARG A 91 16.32 2.66 13.22
N GLN A 92 16.34 1.42 12.73
CA GLN A 92 15.76 0.29 13.45
C GLN A 92 16.52 -0.02 14.73
N GLN A 93 17.85 0.02 14.72
CA GLN A 93 18.69 -0.17 15.90
C GLN A 93 18.42 0.90 16.96
N LEU A 94 18.38 2.18 16.59
CA LEU A 94 18.04 3.29 17.50
C LEU A 94 16.65 3.11 18.13
N PHE A 95 15.66 2.65 17.38
CA PHE A 95 14.33 2.37 17.91
C PHE A 95 14.35 1.24 18.95
N GLN A 96 15.11 0.18 18.70
CA GLN A 96 15.25 -0.92 19.64
C GLN A 96 15.99 -0.49 20.91
N GLU A 97 17.05 0.31 20.78
CA GLU A 97 17.76 0.88 21.92
C GLU A 97 16.85 1.81 22.74
N GLN A 98 16.07 2.69 22.08
CA GLN A 98 15.09 3.53 22.76
C GLN A 98 14.02 2.71 23.49
N LYS A 99 13.54 1.62 22.88
CA LYS A 99 12.62 0.70 23.57
C LYS A 99 13.27 0.06 24.79
N LYS A 100 14.51 -0.42 24.68
CA LYS A 100 15.26 -0.99 25.81
C LYS A 100 15.54 0.02 26.92
N ARG A 101 15.82 1.28 26.58
CA ARG A 101 16.03 2.38 27.55
C ARG A 101 14.74 2.85 28.23
N LYS A 102 13.60 2.75 27.53
CA LYS A 102 12.27 3.08 28.09
C LYS A 102 11.65 1.92 28.87
N LEU A 103 12.10 0.70 28.64
CA LEU A 103 11.78 -0.43 29.50
C LEU A 103 12.56 -0.26 30.80
N LEU A 104 11.88 -0.50 31.93
CA LEU A 104 12.51 -0.49 33.24
C LEU A 104 13.65 -1.53 33.25
N PRO A 105 14.79 -1.25 33.89
CA PRO A 105 15.86 -2.22 34.05
C PRO A 105 15.31 -3.56 34.55
N GLN A 106 15.68 -4.64 33.87
CA GLN A 106 15.27 -6.01 34.24
C GLN A 106 15.58 -6.32 35.71
N GLU A 107 16.67 -5.74 36.23
CA GLU A 107 17.11 -5.82 37.62
C GLU A 107 16.06 -5.28 38.63
N LEU A 108 15.29 -4.25 38.26
CA LEU A 108 14.18 -3.75 39.09
C LEU A 108 12.92 -4.62 38.98
N LEU A 109 12.70 -5.29 37.84
CA LEU A 109 11.58 -6.21 37.66
C LEU A 109 11.76 -7.48 38.51
N GLU A 110 12.99 -7.98 38.61
CA GLU A 110 13.32 -9.13 39.46
C GLU A 110 13.18 -8.83 40.96
N GLU A 111 13.37 -7.57 41.36
CA GLU A 111 13.16 -7.11 42.75
C GLU A 111 11.67 -7.10 43.13
N PHE A 112 10.76 -6.80 42.20
CA PHE A 112 9.32 -6.88 42.44
C PHE A 112 8.77 -8.30 42.46
N ASP A 113 9.39 -9.24 41.71
CA ASP A 113 8.97 -10.64 41.66
C ASP A 113 9.49 -11.48 42.85
N THR A 114 10.58 -11.02 43.50
CA THR A 114 11.19 -11.72 44.64
C THR A 114 10.67 -11.28 46.01
N GLU A 115 9.89 -10.20 46.08
CA GLU A 115 9.18 -9.80 47.31
C GLU A 115 7.89 -10.63 47.46
N PRO A 116 7.79 -11.60 48.40
CA PRO A 116 6.53 -12.27 48.66
C PRO A 116 5.56 -11.27 49.29
N GLN A 117 4.60 -10.80 48.49
CA GLN A 117 3.47 -9.99 48.94
C GLN A 117 2.59 -10.82 49.90
N ASN A 118 2.96 -10.84 51.17
CA ASN A 118 2.07 -11.18 52.27
C ASN A 118 1.12 -9.99 52.53
N LEU A 119 0.27 -9.67 51.54
CA LEU A 119 -0.79 -8.68 51.68
C LEU A 119 -2.14 -9.41 51.81
N PRO A 120 -2.93 -9.09 52.85
CA PRO A 120 -4.19 -9.77 53.13
C PRO A 120 -5.24 -9.47 52.06
N VAL A 121 -5.98 -10.54 51.73
CA VAL A 121 -7.15 -10.68 50.88
C VAL A 121 -7.94 -9.38 50.61
N SER A 122 -7.86 -8.94 49.36
CA SER A 122 -8.82 -8.12 48.59
C SER A 122 -9.42 -6.87 49.25
N TYR A 123 -8.69 -5.76 49.24
CA TYR A 123 -9.31 -4.43 49.26
C TYR A 123 -9.34 -3.87 47.83
N ARG A 124 -10.54 -3.80 47.22
CA ARG A 124 -10.71 -3.13 45.93
C ARG A 124 -11.04 -1.66 46.17
N VAL A 125 -10.04 -0.79 46.03
CA VAL A 125 -10.24 0.67 46.07
C VAL A 125 -10.87 1.11 44.74
N MET A 126 -12.19 1.32 44.72
CA MET A 126 -12.88 1.97 43.60
C MET A 126 -13.18 3.42 43.95
N ARG A 127 -12.75 4.37 43.12
CA ARG A 127 -13.16 5.78 43.23
C ARG A 127 -14.57 5.93 42.67
N ILE A 128 -15.57 5.78 43.53
CA ILE A 128 -17.01 5.78 43.19
C ILE A 128 -17.44 7.05 42.42
N LYS A 129 -16.71 8.16 42.56
CA LYS A 129 -17.08 9.48 42.02
C LYS A 129 -16.57 9.75 40.60
N ASP A 130 -15.59 8.99 40.12
CA ASP A 130 -14.91 9.29 38.84
C ASP A 130 -15.63 8.66 37.64
N GLU A 131 -16.43 7.61 37.81
CA GLU A 131 -17.03 6.92 36.67
C GLU A 131 -18.11 7.75 35.97
N SER A 132 -19.03 8.36 36.72
CA SER A 132 -20.13 9.15 36.13
C SER A 132 -19.63 10.47 35.56
N ALA A 133 -18.71 11.14 36.28
CA ALA A 133 -18.06 12.35 35.82
C ALA A 133 -17.20 12.10 34.57
N ALA A 134 -16.41 11.02 34.54
CA ALA A 134 -15.63 10.63 33.36
C ALA A 134 -16.51 10.25 32.19
N LYS A 135 -17.60 9.51 32.40
CA LYS A 135 -18.59 9.21 31.34
C LYS A 135 -19.21 10.49 30.79
N SER A 136 -19.55 11.47 31.65
CA SER A 136 -20.10 12.76 31.20
C SER A 136 -19.08 13.59 30.40
N LEU A 137 -17.81 13.57 30.81
CA LEU A 137 -16.73 14.29 30.12
C LEU A 137 -16.44 13.63 28.77
N GLN A 138 -16.43 12.30 28.73
CA GLN A 138 -16.32 11.53 27.49
C GLN A 138 -17.49 11.84 26.55
N GLN A 139 -18.72 11.91 27.06
CA GLN A 139 -19.90 12.30 26.29
C GLN A 139 -19.71 13.69 25.67
N ARG A 140 -19.32 14.68 26.48
CA ARG A 140 -19.03 16.05 26.03
C ARG A 140 -17.93 16.09 24.96
N ALA A 141 -16.87 15.31 25.12
CA ALA A 141 -15.80 15.22 24.15
C ALA A 141 -16.28 14.60 22.83
N MET A 142 -17.11 13.55 22.90
CA MET A 142 -17.72 12.94 21.71
C MET A 142 -18.64 13.92 20.98
N ASP A 143 -19.48 14.66 21.71
CA ASP A 143 -20.39 15.66 21.15
C ASP A 143 -19.62 16.83 20.49
N PHE A 144 -18.51 17.25 21.10
CA PHE A 144 -17.61 18.25 20.51
C PHE A 144 -17.02 17.78 19.18
N VAL A 145 -16.52 16.54 19.10
CA VAL A 145 -15.98 15.96 17.87
C VAL A 145 -17.08 15.81 16.81
N GLN A 146 -18.26 15.35 17.21
CA GLN A 146 -19.40 15.20 16.32
C GLN A 146 -19.83 16.54 15.71
N SER A 147 -20.00 17.58 16.53
CA SER A 147 -20.41 18.91 16.03
C SER A 147 -19.39 19.55 15.10
N ARG A 148 -18.08 19.40 15.36
CA ARG A 148 -17.02 20.02 14.55
C ARG A 148 -16.68 19.25 13.28
N LEU A 149 -16.73 17.91 13.30
CA LEU A 149 -16.28 17.09 12.17
C LEU A 149 -17.44 16.46 11.38
N TYR A 150 -18.52 16.07 12.06
CA TYR A 150 -19.62 15.26 11.53
C TYR A 150 -20.99 15.98 11.63
N GLY A 151 -20.98 17.29 11.88
CA GLY A 151 -22.18 18.11 12.06
C GLY A 151 -22.89 18.45 10.75
N SER A 152 -24.00 19.18 10.87
CA SER A 152 -24.80 19.63 9.72
C SER A 152 -23.95 20.45 8.74
N GLY A 153 -23.92 20.02 7.47
CA GLY A 153 -23.16 20.68 6.40
C GLY A 153 -21.82 20.00 6.08
N THR A 154 -21.36 19.02 6.86
CA THR A 154 -20.20 18.22 6.49
C THR A 154 -20.61 16.95 5.74
N LYS A 155 -19.85 16.57 4.70
CA LYS A 155 -20.05 15.30 3.96
C LYS A 155 -19.37 14.11 4.64
N ARG A 156 -18.91 14.30 5.87
CA ARG A 156 -18.13 13.33 6.62
C ARG A 156 -19.09 12.56 7.52
N THR A 157 -18.95 11.24 7.57
CA THR A 157 -19.78 10.35 8.40
C THR A 157 -18.86 9.46 9.25
N THR A 158 -19.37 8.96 10.38
CA THR A 158 -18.56 8.08 11.24
C THR A 158 -18.40 6.68 10.63
N ASN A 159 -17.32 5.97 10.98
CA ASN A 159 -17.09 4.61 10.46
C ASN A 159 -18.20 3.64 10.85
N ALA A 160 -18.70 3.73 12.08
CA ALA A 160 -19.81 2.91 12.56
C ALA A 160 -21.08 3.16 11.74
N GLU A 161 -21.35 4.41 11.39
CA GLU A 161 -22.48 4.78 10.55
C GLU A 161 -22.31 4.28 9.11
N LEU A 162 -21.12 4.47 8.51
CA LEU A 162 -20.77 4.00 7.18
C LEU A 162 -20.89 2.48 7.03
N LEU A 163 -20.44 1.73 8.04
CA LEU A 163 -20.45 0.27 8.05
C LEU A 163 -21.70 -0.33 8.68
N SER A 164 -22.67 0.50 9.09
CA SER A 164 -23.90 0.02 9.71
C SER A 164 -24.75 -0.81 8.73
N LEU A 165 -25.35 -1.88 9.23
CA LEU A 165 -26.27 -2.71 8.42
C LEU A 165 -27.45 -1.92 7.86
N LYS A 166 -27.88 -0.85 8.55
CA LYS A 166 -28.95 0.04 8.08
C LYS A 166 -28.58 0.76 6.78
N LYS A 167 -27.35 1.29 6.66
CA LYS A 167 -26.87 1.89 5.39
C LYS A 167 -26.57 0.87 4.30
N LYS A 168 -26.28 -0.38 4.68
CA LYS A 168 -26.03 -1.51 3.77
C LYS A 168 -27.30 -2.25 3.31
N ARG A 169 -28.42 -2.13 4.02
CA ARG A 169 -29.69 -2.83 3.70
C ARG A 169 -30.88 -1.90 3.47
N GLY A 170 -30.71 -0.59 3.69
CA GLY A 170 -31.75 0.41 3.50
C GLY A 170 -32.06 0.72 2.02
N PRO A 171 -33.19 1.40 1.72
CA PRO A 171 -33.57 1.77 0.35
C PRO A 171 -32.56 2.70 -0.31
N SER A 172 -31.97 3.63 0.47
CA SER A 172 -30.89 4.52 0.06
C SER A 172 -29.53 3.86 0.32
N GLN A 173 -29.22 2.81 -0.43
CA GLN A 173 -27.87 2.24 -0.43
C GLN A 173 -26.89 3.31 -0.90
N GLY A 174 -25.92 3.68 -0.07
CA GLY A 174 -24.81 4.50 -0.53
C GLY A 174 -24.05 3.70 -1.59
N ALA A 175 -24.15 4.11 -2.85
CA ALA A 175 -23.43 3.43 -3.93
C ALA A 175 -21.93 3.44 -3.58
N ALA A 176 -21.34 2.24 -3.45
CA ALA A 176 -19.89 2.12 -3.48
C ALA A 176 -19.44 2.81 -4.76
N VAL A 177 -18.61 3.86 -4.62
CA VAL A 177 -17.97 4.66 -5.67
C VAL A 177 -18.28 4.10 -7.05
N GLU A 178 -19.15 4.75 -7.82
CA GLU A 178 -19.49 4.31 -9.17
C GLU A 178 -18.22 4.35 -10.04
N PHE A 179 -17.44 3.26 -10.05
CA PHE A 179 -16.17 3.15 -10.76
C PHE A 179 -16.36 3.29 -12.28
N ALA A 180 -17.56 3.00 -12.77
CA ALA A 180 -17.90 3.09 -14.18
C ALA A 180 -18.60 4.43 -14.48
N ASN A 181 -17.93 5.30 -15.22
CA ASN A 181 -18.58 6.47 -15.82
C ASN A 181 -19.62 5.99 -16.85
N LYS A 182 -20.89 5.95 -16.43
CA LYS A 182 -22.04 5.53 -17.26
C LYS A 182 -22.15 6.34 -18.57
N LYS A 183 -21.68 7.60 -18.58
CA LYS A 183 -21.68 8.47 -19.77
C LYS A 183 -20.68 8.01 -20.84
N LEU A 184 -19.54 7.43 -20.43
CA LEU A 184 -18.51 6.93 -21.36
C LEU A 184 -19.04 5.75 -22.20
N GLY A 185 -19.87 4.88 -21.61
CA GLY A 185 -20.51 3.77 -22.31
C GLY A 185 -21.44 4.24 -23.42
N ALA A 186 -22.27 5.26 -23.15
CA ALA A 186 -23.18 5.83 -24.14
C ALA A 186 -22.42 6.48 -25.32
N TYR A 187 -21.37 7.25 -25.04
CA TYR A 187 -20.53 7.89 -26.07
C TYR A 187 -19.84 6.87 -26.99
N LYS A 188 -19.24 5.81 -26.42
CA LYS A 188 -18.60 4.74 -27.20
C LYS A 188 -19.61 4.02 -28.11
N LYS A 189 -20.82 3.71 -27.60
CA LYS A 189 -21.92 3.10 -28.39
C LYS A 189 -22.35 4.02 -29.55
N ALA A 190 -22.49 5.33 -29.30
CA ALA A 190 -22.83 6.29 -30.34
C ALA A 190 -21.72 6.43 -31.41
N ARG A 191 -20.45 6.34 -31.02
CA ARG A 191 -19.32 6.40 -31.96
C ARG A 191 -19.28 5.17 -32.87
N ILE A 192 -19.50 3.97 -32.32
CA ILE A 192 -19.56 2.70 -33.08
C ILE A 192 -20.69 2.75 -34.11
N THR A 193 -21.91 3.13 -33.70
CA THR A 193 -23.06 3.20 -34.64
C THR A 193 -22.84 4.19 -35.78
N ARG A 194 -22.26 5.37 -35.51
CA ARG A 194 -21.91 6.36 -36.55
C ARG A 194 -20.82 5.84 -37.49
N SER A 195 -19.81 5.14 -36.97
CA SER A 195 -18.76 4.53 -37.77
C SER A 195 -19.31 3.43 -38.68
N ASN A 196 -20.16 2.54 -38.14
CA ASN A 196 -20.79 1.45 -38.92
C ASN A 196 -21.66 2.00 -40.05
N LYS A 197 -22.46 3.04 -39.79
CA LYS A 197 -23.26 3.71 -40.84
C LYS A 197 -22.39 4.32 -41.94
N ARG A 198 -21.27 4.96 -41.57
CA ARG A 198 -20.32 5.53 -42.54
C ARG A 198 -19.66 4.43 -43.38
N PHE A 199 -19.24 3.33 -42.74
CA PHE A 199 -18.63 2.20 -43.42
C PHE A 199 -19.58 1.57 -44.44
N ILE A 200 -20.82 1.25 -44.04
CA ILE A 200 -21.85 0.69 -44.94
C ILE A 200 -22.11 1.63 -46.12
N ARG A 201 -22.21 2.95 -45.88
CA ARG A 201 -22.39 3.96 -46.93
C ARG A 201 -21.21 3.99 -47.91
N GLN A 202 -19.98 3.89 -47.42
CA GLN A 202 -18.76 3.87 -48.25
C GLN A 202 -18.66 2.59 -49.10
N GLN A 203 -19.06 1.45 -48.54
CA GLN A 203 -19.06 0.16 -49.23
C GLN A 203 -20.19 0.02 -50.27
N LYS A 204 -21.08 1.02 -50.43
CA LYS A 204 -22.28 0.98 -51.29
C LYS A 204 -23.11 -0.30 -51.11
N LEU A 205 -23.03 -0.93 -49.94
CA LEU A 205 -23.85 -2.07 -49.59
C LEU A 205 -25.25 -1.51 -49.35
N ILE A 206 -26.11 -1.65 -50.36
CA ILE A 206 -27.52 -1.27 -50.28
C ILE A 206 -28.11 -2.10 -49.12
N PRO A 207 -28.61 -1.47 -48.04
CA PRO A 207 -29.38 -2.21 -47.06
C PRO A 207 -30.70 -2.60 -47.74
N TYR A 208 -30.99 -3.90 -47.79
CA TYR A 208 -32.34 -4.42 -48.05
C TYR A 208 -33.30 -3.98 -46.94
#